data_AF-A0ABD1YM33-F1
#
_entry.id   AF-A0ABD1YM33-F1
#
_cell.length_a   1.000
_cell.length_b   1.000
_cell.length_c   1.000
_cell.angle_alpha   90.00
_cell.angle_beta   90.00
_cell.angle_gamma   90.00
#
_symmetry.space_group_name_H-M   'P 1'
#
loop_
_entity.id
_entity.type
_entity.pdbx_description
1 polymer ?
#
loop_
_entity_poly.entity_id
_entity_poly.type
_entity_poly.pdbx_seq_one_letter_code
_entity_poly.pdbx_strand_id
1 'polypeptide(L)'
;MQDLGELKYFLAVEYIKDGKDLWLLQQKYAEDMLVHFRLANCKLVATPIEPGLKLHADLGVLLADPHSYRQMVGSLILYTLTRADLSYTSGLVSQFMQTPRKPHLDAVMRIFRYVHATL
;
A
#
# COMPACT_ATOMS: atom_id res chain seq x y z
N MET A 1 -11.66 -24.72 22.37
CA MET A 1 -10.82 -23.72 21.66
C MET A 1 -9.60 -24.47 21.15
N GLN A 2 -9.36 -24.51 19.84
CA GLN A 2 -8.19 -25.19 19.26
C GLN A 2 -6.99 -24.25 19.33
N ASP A 3 -5.86 -24.77 19.79
CA ASP A 3 -4.57 -24.08 19.70
C ASP A 3 -4.00 -24.30 18.30
N LEU A 4 -3.74 -23.21 17.58
CA LEU A 4 -3.17 -23.21 16.23
C LEU A 4 -1.63 -23.12 16.23
N GLY A 5 -1.01 -23.15 17.42
CA GLY A 5 0.42 -22.99 17.61
C GLY A 5 0.85 -21.52 17.59
N GLU A 6 2.15 -21.30 17.43
CA GLU A 6 2.73 -19.96 17.49
C GLU A 6 2.32 -19.10 16.28
N LEU A 7 1.96 -17.84 16.56
CA LEU A 7 1.59 -16.86 15.55
C LEU A 7 2.81 -16.52 14.68
N LYS A 8 2.72 -16.85 13.38
CA LYS A 8 3.76 -16.51 12.39
C LYS A 8 3.34 -15.39 11.44
N TYR A 9 2.09 -15.44 10.97
CA TYR A 9 1.54 -14.43 10.07
C TYR A 9 0.08 -14.13 10.39
N PHE A 10 -0.26 -12.85 10.45
CA PHE A 10 -1.64 -12.39 10.58
C PHE A 10 -1.79 -10.99 9.99
N LEU A 11 -2.87 -10.75 9.23
CA LEU A 11 -3.15 -9.47 8.57
C LEU A 11 -1.95 -8.87 7.81
N ALA A 12 -1.26 -9.71 7.03
CA ALA A 12 -0.07 -9.32 6.27
C ALA A 12 1.14 -8.88 7.12
N VAL A 13 1.12 -9.11 8.43
CA VAL A 13 2.25 -8.91 9.34
C VAL A 13 2.88 -10.26 9.65
N GLU A 14 4.19 -10.34 9.50
CA GLU A 14 5.04 -11.42 9.98
C GLU A 14 5.45 -11.14 11.42
N TYR A 15 5.33 -12.17 12.25
CA TYR A 15 5.64 -12.12 13.68
C TYR A 15 6.88 -12.98 13.92
N ILE A 16 7.98 -12.35 14.29
CA ILE A 16 9.22 -13.05 14.66
C ILE A 16 9.45 -12.87 16.15
N LYS A 17 9.37 -13.97 16.88
CA LYS A 17 9.65 -14.00 18.31
C LYS A 17 11.13 -14.32 18.52
N ASP A 18 11.82 -13.45 19.24
CA ASP A 18 13.22 -13.65 19.62
C ASP A 18 13.34 -13.53 21.14
N GLY A 19 13.32 -14.68 21.83
CA GLY A 19 13.27 -14.73 23.28
C GLY A 19 12.02 -14.03 23.85
N LYS A 20 12.23 -12.83 24.43
CA LYS A 20 11.17 -11.98 25.00
C LYS A 20 10.69 -10.90 24.03
N ASP A 21 11.42 -10.66 22.96
CA ASP A 21 11.12 -9.62 21.99
C ASP A 21 10.22 -10.16 20.88
N LEU A 22 9.41 -9.27 20.32
CA LEU A 22 8.51 -9.56 19.21
C LEU A 22 8.72 -8.52 18.11
N TRP A 23 9.17 -8.99 16.96
CA TRP A 23 9.35 -8.19 15.75
C TRP A 23 8.13 -8.32 14.86
N LEU A 24 7.68 -7.19 14.31
CA LEU A 24 6.57 -7.09 13.38
C LEU A 24 7.10 -6.61 12.03
N LEU A 25 7.00 -7.45 11.01
CA LEU A 25 7.58 -7.19 9.69
C LEU A 25 6.51 -7.28 8.60
N GLN A 26 6.58 -6.41 7.60
CA GLN A 26 5.73 -6.48 6.41
C GLN A 26 6.55 -6.41 5.12
N GLN A 27 7.87 -6.67 5.19
CA GLN A 27 8.74 -6.60 4.02
C GLN A 27 8.30 -7.57 2.92
N LYS A 28 8.12 -8.85 3.25
CA LYS A 28 7.60 -9.87 2.33
C LYS A 28 6.25 -9.48 1.73
N TYR A 29 5.35 -8.92 2.55
CA TYR A 29 4.06 -8.45 2.05
C TYR A 29 4.22 -7.35 1.00
N ALA A 30 5.12 -6.39 1.22
CA ALA A 30 5.36 -5.32 0.27
C ALA A 30 6.06 -5.81 -1.01
N GLU A 31 6.97 -6.78 -0.93
CA GLU A 31 7.55 -7.46 -2.10
C GLU A 31 6.46 -8.16 -2.93
N ASP A 32 5.63 -8.98 -2.28
CA ASP A 32 4.52 -9.70 -2.92
C ASP A 32 3.52 -8.72 -3.54
N MET A 33 3.20 -7.63 -2.84
CA MET A 33 2.34 -6.55 -3.31
C MET A 33 2.93 -5.90 -4.59
N LEU A 34 4.22 -5.57 -4.60
CA LEU A 34 4.88 -5.00 -5.78
C LEU A 34 4.89 -5.95 -6.97
N VAL A 35 5.14 -7.24 -6.75
CA VAL A 35 5.09 -8.27 -7.81
C VAL A 35 3.67 -8.40 -8.35
N HIS A 36 2.66 -8.49 -7.47
CA HIS A 36 1.26 -8.65 -7.84
C HIS A 36 0.77 -7.56 -8.80
N PHE A 37 1.12 -6.29 -8.52
CA PHE A 37 0.75 -5.15 -9.36
C PHE A 37 1.80 -4.81 -10.45
N ARG A 38 2.76 -5.70 -10.71
CA ARG A 38 3.81 -5.56 -11.75
C ARG A 38 4.67 -4.30 -11.60
N LEU A 39 4.99 -3.97 -10.36
CA LEU A 39 5.76 -2.78 -9.96
C LEU A 39 7.12 -3.11 -9.35
N ALA A 40 7.54 -4.39 -9.33
CA ALA A 40 8.86 -4.81 -8.87
C ALA A 40 10.05 -4.23 -9.67
N ASN A 41 9.81 -3.76 -10.91
CA ASN A 41 10.84 -3.11 -11.75
C ASN A 41 10.48 -1.65 -12.06
N CYS A 42 9.67 -1.02 -11.21
CA CYS A 42 9.22 0.34 -11.45
C CYS A 42 10.35 1.37 -11.23
N LYS A 43 10.20 2.54 -11.86
CA LYS A 43 11.09 3.68 -11.57
C LYS A 43 10.91 4.11 -10.12
N LEU A 44 12.02 4.22 -9.39
CA LEU A 44 12.04 4.65 -7.99
C LEU A 44 11.69 6.13 -7.86
N VAL A 45 11.04 6.50 -6.76
CA VAL A 45 10.79 7.90 -6.39
C VAL A 45 11.09 8.11 -4.90
N ALA A 46 11.64 9.27 -4.56
CA ALA A 46 12.05 9.57 -3.19
C ALA A 46 10.90 10.02 -2.28
N THR A 47 9.72 10.34 -2.83
CA THR A 47 8.56 10.80 -2.04
C THR A 47 7.28 10.06 -2.44
N PRO A 48 6.41 9.72 -1.47
CA PRO A 48 5.17 8.99 -1.75
C PRO A 48 4.15 9.86 -2.51
N ILE A 49 4.25 11.18 -2.37
CA ILE A 49 3.39 12.16 -3.03
C ILE A 49 4.20 13.39 -3.47
N GLU A 50 3.69 14.12 -4.45
CA GLU A 50 4.26 15.41 -4.86
C GLU A 50 3.82 16.52 -3.91
N PRO A 51 4.73 17.41 -3.48
CA PRO A 51 4.36 18.57 -2.69
C PRO A 51 3.29 19.41 -3.39
N GLY A 52 2.19 19.71 -2.69
CA GLY A 52 1.11 20.52 -3.22
C GLY A 52 0.16 19.80 -4.18
N LEU A 53 0.28 18.48 -4.37
CA LEU A 53 -0.67 17.70 -5.17
C LEU A 53 -2.09 17.86 -4.62
N LYS A 54 -3.01 18.29 -5.48
CA LYS A 54 -4.45 18.35 -5.19
C LYS A 54 -5.18 17.35 -6.08
N LEU A 55 -5.83 16.38 -5.46
CA LEU A 55 -6.71 15.43 -6.13
C LEU A 55 -8.16 15.90 -5.99
N HIS A 56 -8.93 15.77 -7.07
CA HIS A 56 -10.31 16.22 -7.15
C HIS A 56 -11.20 15.08 -7.64
N ALA A 57 -12.35 14.90 -7.00
CA ALA A 57 -13.24 13.76 -7.26
C ALA A 57 -13.83 13.76 -8.68
N ASP A 58 -13.89 14.92 -9.33
CA ASP A 58 -14.54 15.16 -10.62
C ASP A 58 -13.55 15.41 -11.78
N LEU A 59 -12.25 15.56 -11.49
CA LEU A 59 -11.25 15.85 -12.52
C LEU A 59 -10.58 14.59 -13.09
N GLY A 60 -10.41 14.60 -14.41
CA GLY A 60 -9.77 13.52 -15.15
C GLY A 60 -10.71 12.41 -15.60
N VAL A 61 -10.16 11.43 -16.32
CA VAL A 61 -10.94 10.33 -16.91
C VAL A 61 -11.27 9.29 -15.85
N LEU A 62 -12.53 8.85 -15.78
CA LEU A 62 -12.96 7.73 -14.93
C LEU A 62 -12.20 6.45 -15.28
N LEU A 63 -11.82 5.67 -14.28
CA LEU A 63 -11.23 4.37 -14.53
C LEU A 63 -12.30 3.40 -15.02
N ALA A 64 -12.00 2.68 -16.10
CA ALA A 64 -12.87 1.64 -16.63
C ALA A 64 -13.03 0.47 -15.65
N ASP A 65 -11.97 0.14 -14.91
CA ASP A 65 -12.01 -0.84 -13.83
C ASP A 65 -11.62 -0.22 -12.48
N PRO A 66 -12.62 0.13 -11.64
CA PRO A 66 -12.40 0.55 -10.27
C PRO A 66 -11.89 -0.57 -9.33
N HIS A 67 -12.01 -1.84 -9.71
CA HIS A 67 -11.63 -2.96 -8.85
C HIS A 67 -10.13 -2.99 -8.59
N SER A 68 -9.32 -2.91 -9.64
CA SER A 68 -7.86 -2.84 -9.52
C SER A 68 -7.41 -1.69 -8.60
N TYR A 69 -8.01 -0.51 -8.74
CA TYR A 69 -7.74 0.63 -7.86
C TYR A 69 -8.03 0.32 -6.39
N ARG A 70 -9.21 -0.26 -6.10
CA ARG A 70 -9.59 -0.63 -4.72
C ARG A 70 -8.65 -1.67 -4.13
N GLN A 71 -8.21 -2.65 -4.92
CA GLN A 71 -7.23 -3.65 -4.47
C GLN A 71 -5.89 -3.00 -4.10
N MET A 72 -5.37 -2.11 -4.96
CA MET A 72 -4.12 -1.40 -4.69
C MET A 72 -4.22 -0.57 -3.42
N VAL A 73 -5.27 0.23 -3.27
CA VAL A 73 -5.43 1.07 -2.07
C VAL A 73 -5.66 0.21 -0.83
N GLY A 74 -6.42 -0.88 -0.92
CA GLY A 74 -6.60 -1.82 0.20
C GLY A 74 -5.27 -2.43 0.67
N SER A 75 -4.37 -2.77 -0.26
CA SER A 75 -3.04 -3.27 0.09
C SER A 75 -2.17 -2.23 0.78
N LEU A 76 -2.23 -0.96 0.34
CA LEU A 76 -1.54 0.14 1.02
C LEU A 76 -2.07 0.36 2.44
N ILE A 77 -3.39 0.27 2.65
CA ILE A 77 -3.99 0.39 3.99
C ILE A 77 -3.43 -0.70 4.92
N LEU A 78 -3.36 -1.96 4.46
CA LEU A 78 -2.75 -3.03 5.27
C LEU A 78 -1.25 -2.80 5.52
N TYR A 79 -0.52 -2.25 4.55
CA TYR A 79 0.90 -1.96 4.73
C TYR A 79 1.16 -0.82 5.73
N THR A 80 0.18 0.06 5.99
CA THR A 80 0.33 1.11 7.00
C THR A 80 0.41 0.59 8.44
N LEU A 81 0.12 -0.69 8.68
CA LEU A 81 0.25 -1.32 10.00
C LEU A 81 1.68 -1.22 10.57
N THR A 82 2.70 -1.31 9.72
CA THR A 82 4.11 -1.13 10.12
C THR A 82 4.78 0.09 9.47
N ARG A 83 4.11 0.75 8.51
CA ARG A 83 4.63 1.91 7.76
C ARG A 83 3.77 3.16 7.96
N ALA A 84 3.93 3.79 9.12
CA ALA A 84 3.16 4.97 9.50
C ALA A 84 3.40 6.18 8.56
N ASP A 85 4.56 6.26 7.89
CA ASP A 85 4.90 7.31 6.93
C ASP A 85 3.94 7.37 5.71
N LEU A 86 3.28 6.26 5.40
CA LEU A 86 2.34 6.15 4.29
C LEU A 86 0.91 6.54 4.66
N SER A 87 0.57 6.67 5.95
CA SER A 87 -0.79 6.86 6.46
C SER A 87 -1.54 8.02 5.81
N TYR A 88 -0.87 9.16 5.63
CA TYR A 88 -1.47 10.31 4.95
C TYR A 88 -1.79 9.99 3.49
N THR A 89 -0.82 9.42 2.76
CA THR A 89 -0.98 9.16 1.33
C THR A 89 -1.99 8.05 1.04
N SER A 90 -2.04 6.99 1.86
CA SER A 90 -3.06 5.94 1.78
C SER A 90 -4.46 6.47 2.12
N GLY A 91 -4.56 7.32 3.14
CA GLY A 91 -5.80 8.02 3.51
C GLY A 91 -6.29 9.00 2.45
N LEU A 92 -5.40 9.67 1.72
CA LEU A 92 -5.78 10.56 0.62
C LEU A 92 -6.38 9.77 -0.55
N VAL A 93 -5.71 8.71 -1.01
CA VAL A 93 -6.18 7.94 -2.17
C VAL A 93 -7.43 7.09 -1.84
N SER A 94 -7.65 6.72 -0.58
CA SER A 94 -8.85 5.97 -0.17
C SER A 94 -10.16 6.76 -0.33
N GLN A 95 -10.11 8.09 -0.33
CA GLN A 95 -11.27 8.95 -0.54
C GLN A 95 -11.95 8.74 -1.90
N PHE A 96 -11.21 8.20 -2.88
CA PHE A 96 -11.68 8.05 -4.26
C PHE A 96 -12.05 6.60 -4.64
N MET A 97 -12.24 5.69 -3.66
CA MET A 97 -12.54 4.28 -3.94
C MET A 97 -13.85 4.02 -4.69
N GLN A 98 -14.82 4.93 -4.60
CA GLN A 98 -16.13 4.78 -5.24
C GLN A 98 -16.08 5.11 -6.73
N THR A 99 -15.45 6.24 -7.08
CA THR A 99 -15.37 6.78 -8.44
C THR A 99 -13.93 7.16 -8.79
N PRO A 100 -13.00 6.19 -8.83
CA PRO A 100 -11.60 6.49 -9.08
C PRO A 100 -11.39 6.98 -10.52
N ARG A 101 -10.40 7.86 -10.68
CA ARG A 101 -10.04 8.51 -11.94
C ARG A 101 -8.55 8.34 -12.20
N LYS A 102 -8.13 8.58 -13.43
CA LYS A 102 -6.72 8.47 -13.84
C LYS A 102 -5.74 9.20 -12.91
N PRO A 103 -5.98 10.46 -12.49
CA PRO A 103 -5.09 11.14 -11.54
C PRO A 103 -4.95 10.42 -10.19
N HIS A 104 -6.02 9.77 -9.73
CA HIS A 104 -6.00 8.99 -8.49
C HIS A 104 -5.13 7.73 -8.66
N LEU A 105 -5.27 7.03 -9.79
CA LEU A 105 -4.42 5.86 -10.09
C LEU A 105 -2.95 6.26 -10.22
N ASP A 106 -2.66 7.38 -10.88
CA ASP A 106 -1.29 7.88 -11.03
C ASP A 106 -0.66 8.18 -9.65
N ALA A 107 -1.42 8.74 -8.72
CA ALA A 107 -1.00 8.95 -7.34
C ALA A 107 -0.71 7.62 -6.62
N VAL A 108 -1.59 6.62 -6.74
CA VAL A 108 -1.36 5.28 -6.16
C VAL A 108 -0.11 4.64 -6.74
N MET A 109 0.07 4.68 -8.07
CA MET A 109 1.28 4.15 -8.73
C MET A 109 2.56 4.84 -8.23
N ARG A 110 2.51 6.14 -7.91
CA ARG A 110 3.63 6.85 -7.29
C ARG A 110 3.93 6.32 -5.88
N ILE A 111 2.91 6.09 -5.05
CA ILE A 111 3.10 5.53 -3.69
C ILE A 111 3.82 4.18 -3.78
N PHE A 112 3.41 3.30 -4.69
CA PHE A 112 4.07 2.01 -4.88
C PHE A 112 5.53 2.15 -5.32
N ARG A 113 5.85 3.12 -6.18
CA ARG A 113 7.24 3.42 -6.56
C ARG A 113 8.09 3.88 -5.38
N TYR A 114 7.50 4.62 -4.46
CA TYR A 114 8.15 5.03 -3.21
C TYR A 114 8.34 3.84 -2.27
N VAL A 115 7.33 2.96 -2.15
CA VAL A 115 7.46 1.70 -1.41
C VAL A 115 8.64 0.90 -1.93
N HIS A 116 8.75 0.70 -3.26
CA HIS A 116 9.88 -0.01 -3.86
C HIS A 116 11.24 0.67 -3.61
N ALA A 117 11.27 2.01 -3.53
CA ALA A 117 12.50 2.75 -3.24
C ALA A 117 12.95 2.66 -1.76
N THR A 118 12.04 2.27 -0.87
CA THR A 118 12.23 2.27 0.59
C THR A 118 11.95 0.91 1.22
N LEU A 119 12.00 -0.14 0.41
CA LEU A 119 11.89 -1.52 0.80
C LEU A 119 13.29 -2.07 1.10
#